data_AF-A0A9Q4FKM1-F1
#
_entry.id   AF-A0A9Q4FKM1-F1
#
_cell.length_a   1.000
_cell.length_b   1.000
_cell.length_c   1.000
_cell.angle_alpha   90.00
_cell.angle_beta   90.00
_cell.angle_gamma   90.00
#
_symmetry.space_group_name_H-M   'P 1'
#
loop_
_entity.id
_entity.type
_entity.pdbx_description
1 polymer ?
#
loop_
_entity_poly.entity_id
_entity_poly.type
_entity_poly.pdbx_seq_one_letter_code
_entity_poly.pdbx_strand_id
1 'polypeptide(L)' 'MEKYLEAGFLLKEIIIKEQHNCKTTGFWYKKSIQYNFFLIAHEYLFIFRKPNL' A
#
# COMPACT_ATOMS: atom_id res chain seq x y z
N MET A 1 4.88 9.29 -3.58
CA MET A 1 3.91 10.04 -4.41
C MET A 1 4.54 11.30 -4.97
N GLU A 2 5.02 12.20 -4.13
CA GLU A 2 5.55 13.53 -4.52
C GLU A 2 6.58 13.49 -5.65
N LYS A 3 7.56 12.58 -5.60
CA LYS A 3 8.57 12.43 -6.67
C LYS A 3 7.98 12.18 -8.06
N TYR A 4 6.85 11.50 -8.17
CA TYR A 4 6.17 11.26 -9.45
C TYR A 4 5.44 12.52 -9.92
N LEU A 5 4.82 13.26 -9.00
CA LEU A 5 4.17 14.54 -9.30
C LEU A 5 5.19 15.59 -9.77
N GLU A 6 6.34 15.68 -9.07
CA GLU A 6 7.49 16.52 -9.46
C GLU A 6 8.03 16.17 -10.85
N ALA A 7 8.02 14.89 -11.22
CA ALA A 7 8.43 14.42 -12.54
C ALA A 7 7.37 14.63 -13.64
N GLY A 8 6.26 15.31 -13.34
CA GLY A 8 5.20 15.64 -14.29
C GLY A 8 4.20 14.50 -14.55
N PHE A 9 4.18 13.46 -13.71
CA PHE A 9 3.10 12.48 -13.74
C PHE A 9 1.87 13.02 -13.00
N LEU A 10 0.68 12.65 -13.48
CA LEU A 10 -0.58 12.95 -12.85
C LEU A 10 -1.14 11.68 -12.20
N LEU A 11 -1.61 11.80 -10.95
CA LEU A 11 -2.35 10.71 -10.32
C LEU A 11 -3.65 10.47 -11.09
N LYS A 12 -3.87 9.23 -11.50
CA LYS A 12 -5.09 8.81 -12.23
C LYS A 12 -6.09 8.17 -11.28
N GLU A 13 -5.62 7.24 -10.46
CA GLU A 13 -6.45 6.46 -9.54
C GLU A 13 -5.59 5.89 -8.41
N ILE A 14 -6.26 5.55 -7.30
CA ILE A 14 -5.66 4.80 -6.20
C ILE A 14 -6.46 3.51 -6.06
N ILE A 15 -5.79 2.37 -6.15
CA ILE A 15 -6.38 1.06 -5.93
C ILE A 15 -6.02 0.63 -4.50
N ILE A 16 -7.03 0.31 -3.72
CA ILE A 16 -6.86 -0.25 -2.37
C ILE A 16 -7.10 -1.76 -2.48
N LYS A 17 -6.07 -2.55 -2.17
CA LYS A 17 -6.15 -4.01 -2.14
C LYS A 17 -6.22 -4.47 -0.71
N GLU A 18 -7.32 -5.13 -0.34
CA GLU A 18 -7.38 -5.87 0.91
C GLU A 18 -6.49 -7.13 0.82
N GLN A 19 -5.75 -7.41 1.88
CA GLN A 19 -4.83 -8.54 1.94
C GLN A 19 -5.55 -9.79 2.48
N HIS A 20 -5.75 -10.77 1.61
CA HIS A 20 -6.33 -12.07 1.98
C HIS A 20 -5.27 -13.18 2.04
N ASN A 21 -5.43 -14.15 2.93
CA ASN A 21 -4.65 -15.40 3.00
C ASN A 21 -3.11 -15.23 3.10
N CYS A 22 -2.64 -14.24 3.87
CA CYS A 22 -1.21 -14.05 4.09
C CYS A 22 -0.62 -15.13 5.02
N LYS A 23 0.30 -15.95 4.49
CA LYS A 23 0.89 -17.09 5.22
C LYS A 23 1.65 -16.67 6.48
N THR A 24 2.21 -15.46 6.50
CA THR A 24 2.98 -14.94 7.64
C THR A 24 2.11 -14.27 8.70
N THR A 25 0.79 -14.15 8.48
CA THR A 25 -0.13 -13.54 9.47
C THR A 25 -0.03 -14.21 10.84
N GLY A 26 0.06 -15.54 10.90
CA GLY A 26 0.18 -16.27 12.17
C GLY A 26 1.47 -15.93 12.94
N PHE A 27 2.57 -15.68 12.23
CA PHE A 27 3.84 -15.23 12.84
C PHE A 27 3.71 -13.83 13.44
N TRP A 28 3.10 -12.90 12.70
CA TRP A 28 2.98 -11.51 13.11
C TRP A 28 1.87 -11.25 14.13
N TYR A 29 0.81 -12.04 14.16
CA TYR A 29 -0.32 -11.85 15.06
C TYR A 29 0.08 -11.89 16.55
N LYS A 30 0.91 -12.87 16.94
CA LYS A 30 1.40 -12.94 18.33
C LYS A 30 2.27 -11.72 18.67
N LYS A 31 3.09 -11.27 17.72
CA LYS A 31 3.97 -10.11 17.87
C LYS A 31 3.17 -8.80 17.96
N SER A 32 2.09 -8.69 17.20
CA SER A 32 1.23 -7.49 17.18
C SER A 32 0.53 -7.28 18.52
N ILE A 33 0.09 -8.35 19.18
CA ILE A 33 -0.45 -8.29 20.55
C ILE A 33 0.67 -7.97 21.54
N GLN A 34 1.80 -8.68 21.48
CA GLN A 34 2.92 -8.51 22.41
C GLN A 34 3.47 -7.07 22.44
N TYR A 35 3.60 -6.46 21.27
CA TYR A 35 4.19 -5.13 21.12
C TYR A 35 3.16 -4.04 20.82
N ASN A 36 1.86 -4.36 20.92
CA ASN A 36 0.74 -3.44 20.74
C ASN A 36 0.79 -2.61 19.45
N PHE A 37 0.81 -3.29 18.30
CA PHE A 37 0.72 -2.65 16.99
C PHE A 37 -0.32 -3.34 16.09
N PHE A 38 -0.75 -2.65 15.03
CA PHE A 38 -1.69 -3.19 14.06
C PHE A 38 -1.00 -3.91 12.90
N LEU A 39 -1.61 -5.00 12.44
CA LEU A 39 -1.19 -5.67 11.21
C LEU A 39 -1.63 -4.86 9.99
N ILE A 40 -0.83 -4.94 8.93
CA ILE A 40 -1.20 -4.35 7.63
C ILE A 40 -2.33 -5.19 7.04
N ALA A 41 -3.44 -4.53 6.71
CA ALA A 41 -4.60 -5.15 6.09
C ALA A 41 -4.79 -4.74 4.62
N HIS A 42 -4.16 -3.64 4.19
CA HIS A 42 -4.37 -3.08 2.86
C HIS A 42 -3.05 -2.64 2.21
N GLU A 43 -2.94 -2.89 0.91
CA GLU A 43 -1.91 -2.33 0.05
C GLU A 43 -2.52 -1.22 -0.82
N TYR A 44 -1.81 -0.10 -0.93
CA TYR A 44 -2.22 1.02 -1.78
C TYR A 44 -1.35 1.03 -3.05
N LEU A 45 -2.01 0.94 -4.20
CA LEU A 45 -1.36 1.07 -5.50
C LEU A 45 -1.76 2.41 -6.11
N PHE A 46 -0.79 3.28 -6.32
CA PHE A 46 -0.97 4.57 -6.97
C PHE A 46 -0.73 4.41 -8.47
N ILE A 47 -1.75 4.68 -9.28
CA ILE A 47 -1.64 4.62 -10.73
C ILE A 47 -1.44 6.03 -11.25
N PHE A 48 -0.34 6.23 -11.97
CA PHE A 48 0.03 7.50 -12.54
C PHE A 48 -0.06 7.46 -14.07
N ARG A 49 -0.44 8.57 -14.68
CA ARG A 49 -0.37 8.78 -16.13
C ARG A 49 0.54 9.96 -16.44
N LYS A 50 1.28 9.90 -17.53
CA LYS A 50 2.02 11.06 -18.05
C LYS A 50 1.21 11.65 -19.22
N PRO A 51 0.71 12.89 -19.10
CA PRO A 51 -0.28 13.43 -20.05
C PRO A 51 0.27 13.73 -21.45
N ASN A 52 1.59 13.88 -21.60
CA ASN A 52 2.25 14.33 -22.84
C ASN A 52 3.25 13.30 -23.37
N LEU A 53 2.89 12.02 -23.37
CA LEU A 53 3.68 10.94 -23.96
C LEU A 53 2.85 10.20 -25.01
#